data_AF-A0A377TS11-F1
#
_entry.id   AF-A0A377TS11-F1
#
_cell.length_a   1.000
_cell.length_b   1.000
_cell.length_c   1.000
_cell.angle_alpha   90.00
_cell.angle_beta   90.00
_cell.angle_gamma   90.00
#
_symmetry.space_group_name_H-M   'P 1'
#
loop_
_entity.id
_entity.type
_entity.pdbx_description
1 polymer ?
#
loop_
_entity_poly.entity_id
_entity_poly.type
_entity_poly.pdbx_seq_one_letter_code
_entity_poly.pdbx_strand_id
1 'polypeptide(L)'
;MLFLLLQMIPQFSALIAIFVLSQLLGLINSHLALVLIYVGGMIPMNTWLMKGYLDAIPKDLDESARMDGASSFRIFIEIIMPLSRPILAVVALFSFTGPLGDFILSSTILRTPDKYTLPIGLYNLVAQKMVPATPPMRRGRC
;
A
#
# COMPACT_ATOMS: atom_id res chain seq x y z
N MET A 1 12.63 -15.77 5.02
CA MET A 1 11.94 -16.57 3.99
C MET A 1 10.48 -16.89 4.30
N LEU A 2 10.10 -17.34 5.51
CA LEU A 2 8.69 -17.64 5.83
C LEU A 2 7.72 -16.50 5.46
N PHE A 3 8.10 -15.25 5.75
CA PHE A 3 7.34 -14.05 5.38
C PHE A 3 7.02 -13.91 3.88
N LEU A 4 7.92 -14.35 3.00
CA LEU A 4 7.72 -14.28 1.55
C LEU A 4 6.78 -15.38 1.05
N LEU A 5 6.81 -16.56 1.68
CA LEU A 5 5.91 -17.65 1.33
C LEU A 5 4.44 -17.28 1.55
N LEU A 6 4.17 -16.50 2.60
CA LEU A 6 2.81 -15.99 2.87
C LEU A 6 2.31 -15.04 1.78
N GLN A 7 3.20 -14.29 1.12
CA GLN A 7 2.84 -13.39 0.00
C GLN A 7 2.65 -14.11 -1.34
N MET A 8 3.01 -15.39 -1.45
CA MET A 8 2.71 -16.18 -2.65
C MET A 8 1.21 -16.48 -2.78
N ILE A 9 0.44 -16.26 -1.71
CA ILE A 9 -1.02 -16.30 -1.77
C ILE A 9 -1.50 -15.08 -2.60
N PRO A 10 -2.28 -15.30 -3.67
CA PRO A 10 -2.73 -14.21 -4.53
C PRO A 10 -3.60 -13.23 -3.76
N GLN A 11 -3.26 -11.93 -3.81
CA GLN A 11 -3.98 -10.89 -3.05
C GLN A 11 -5.48 -10.81 -3.40
N PHE A 12 -5.85 -11.22 -4.61
CA PHE A 12 -7.24 -11.32 -5.06
C PHE A 12 -8.08 -12.30 -4.24
N SER A 13 -7.51 -13.40 -3.74
CA SER A 13 -8.27 -14.34 -2.91
C SER A 13 -8.61 -13.75 -1.54
N ALA A 14 -7.84 -12.77 -1.09
CA ALA A 14 -8.06 -12.08 0.18
C ALA A 14 -9.07 -10.92 0.08
N LEU A 15 -9.52 -10.52 -1.11
CA LEU A 15 -10.43 -9.37 -1.29
C LEU A 15 -11.71 -9.49 -0.46
N ILE A 16 -12.37 -10.66 -0.52
CA ILE A 16 -13.61 -10.91 0.23
C ILE A 16 -13.34 -10.80 1.73
N ALA A 17 -12.25 -11.40 2.20
CA ALA A 17 -11.86 -11.35 3.61
C ALA A 17 -11.58 -9.91 4.07
N ILE A 18 -10.85 -9.14 3.27
CA ILE A 18 -10.52 -7.73 3.56
C ILE A 18 -11.79 -6.87 3.59
N PHE A 19 -12.74 -7.10 2.68
CA PHE A 19 -14.01 -6.39 2.66
C PHE A 19 -14.84 -6.69 3.91
N VAL A 20 -14.98 -7.98 4.27
CA VAL A 20 -15.70 -8.38 5.49
C VAL A 20 -15.02 -7.82 6.73
N LEU A 21 -13.68 -7.86 6.81
CA LEU A 21 -12.93 -7.27 7.91
C LEU A 21 -13.17 -5.76 8.02
N SER A 22 -13.11 -5.04 6.89
CA SER A 22 -13.39 -3.60 6.86
C SER A 22 -14.81 -3.28 7.28
N GLN A 23 -15.77 -4.16 6.96
CA GLN A 23 -17.17 -4.05 7.40
C GLN A 23 -17.31 -4.29 8.91
N LEU A 24 -16.67 -5.32 9.46
CA LEU A 24 -16.68 -5.61 10.90
C LEU A 24 -16.05 -4.47 11.72
N LEU A 25 -15.00 -3.84 11.19
CA LEU A 25 -14.35 -2.69 11.81
C LEU A 25 -15.09 -1.36 11.57
N GLY A 26 -16.16 -1.34 10.78
CA GLY A 26 -16.88 -0.11 10.44
C GLY A 26 -16.07 0.87 9.57
N LEU A 27 -15.03 0.40 8.89
CA LEU A 27 -14.10 1.22 8.09
C LEU A 27 -14.45 1.25 6.60
N ILE A 28 -15.62 0.75 6.21
CA ILE A 28 -16.12 0.85 4.83
C ILE A 28 -16.28 2.32 4.44
N ASN A 29 -15.98 2.63 3.19
CA ASN A 29 -16.01 3.99 2.66
C ASN A 29 -15.04 4.94 3.39
N SER A 30 -13.86 4.45 3.78
CA SER A 30 -12.82 5.23 4.46
C SER A 30 -11.45 5.05 3.80
N HIS A 31 -10.71 6.15 3.65
CA HIS A 31 -9.31 6.11 3.21
C HIS A 31 -8.41 5.41 4.25
N LEU A 32 -8.79 5.44 5.53
CA LEU A 32 -8.02 4.79 6.59
C LEU A 32 -7.97 3.27 6.39
N ALA A 33 -9.09 2.64 5.98
CA ALA A 33 -9.08 1.22 5.62
C ALA A 33 -8.04 0.92 4.55
N LEU A 34 -8.02 1.72 3.48
CA LEU A 34 -7.06 1.55 2.39
C LEU A 34 -5.61 1.68 2.87
N VAL A 35 -5.31 2.71 3.66
CA VAL A 35 -3.96 2.91 4.22
C VAL A 35 -3.52 1.69 5.02
N LEU A 36 -4.37 1.18 5.92
CA LEU A 36 -4.04 0.00 6.73
C LEU A 36 -3.81 -1.25 5.87
N ILE A 37 -4.66 -1.47 4.86
CA ILE A 37 -4.55 -2.63 3.96
C ILE A 37 -3.26 -2.56 3.14
N TYR A 38 -2.95 -1.41 2.53
CA TYR A 38 -1.74 -1.26 1.72
C TYR A 38 -0.47 -1.36 2.56
N VAL A 39 -0.43 -0.68 3.72
CA VAL A 39 0.72 -0.77 4.63
C VAL A 39 0.91 -2.22 5.07
N GLY A 40 -0.15 -2.89 5.55
CA GLY A 40 -0.08 -4.27 5.99
C GLY A 40 0.38 -5.25 4.91
N GLY A 41 -0.15 -5.11 3.70
CA GLY A 41 0.18 -5.97 2.56
C GLY A 41 1.64 -5.83 2.09
N MET A 42 2.23 -4.65 2.23
CA MET A 42 3.61 -4.40 1.78
C MET A 42 4.69 -4.72 2.83
N ILE A 43 4.34 -4.91 4.11
CA ILE A 43 5.30 -5.20 5.19
C ILE A 43 6.27 -6.34 4.83
N PRO A 44 5.84 -7.53 4.36
CA PRO A 44 6.77 -8.64 4.15
C PRO A 44 7.82 -8.35 3.07
N MET A 45 7.39 -7.76 1.95
CA MET A 45 8.27 -7.37 0.85
C MET A 45 9.23 -6.25 1.28
N ASN A 46 8.71 -5.18 1.89
CA ASN A 46 9.52 -4.04 2.33
C ASN A 46 10.54 -4.46 3.40
N THR A 47 10.15 -5.34 4.33
CA THR A 47 11.06 -5.87 5.37
C THR A 47 12.17 -6.70 4.74
N TRP A 48 11.84 -7.57 3.78
CA TRP A 48 12.85 -8.39 3.11
C TRP A 48 13.83 -7.55 2.29
N LEU A 49 13.31 -6.57 1.55
CA LEU A 49 14.10 -5.63 0.77
C LEU A 49 15.04 -4.81 1.68
N MET A 50 14.52 -4.27 2.78
CA MET A 50 15.30 -3.52 3.75
C MET A 50 16.37 -4.39 4.41
N LYS A 51 16.05 -5.63 4.81
CA LYS A 51 17.03 -6.59 5.35
C LYS A 51 18.17 -6.81 4.37
N GLY A 52 17.85 -7.10 3.10
CA GLY A 52 18.87 -7.35 2.08
C GLY A 52 19.83 -6.16 1.90
N TYR A 53 19.32 -4.93 2.02
CA TYR A 53 20.15 -3.74 1.98
C TYR A 53 20.99 -3.56 3.25
N LEU A 54 20.38 -3.74 4.42
CA LEU A 54 21.07 -3.62 5.71
C LEU A 54 22.19 -4.65 5.88
N ASP A 55 22.01 -5.87 5.36
CA ASP A 55 23.05 -6.91 5.38
C ASP A 55 24.30 -6.53 4.56
N ALA A 56 24.16 -5.61 3.60
CA ALA A 56 25.28 -5.12 2.79
C ALA A 56 26.10 -4.04 3.51
N ILE A 57 25.60 -3.48 4.61
CA ILE A 57 26.32 -2.49 5.42
C ILE A 57 27.43 -3.22 6.21
N PRO A 58 28.70 -2.80 6.10
CA PRO A 58 29.79 -3.43 6.84
C PRO A 58 29.56 -3.40 8.35
N LYS A 59 29.76 -4.55 9.02
CA LYS A 59 29.59 -4.69 10.47
C LYS A 59 30.62 -3.88 11.28
N ASP A 60 31.78 -3.62 10.70
CA ASP A 60 32.88 -2.86 11.32
C ASP A 60 32.43 -1.46 11.79
N LEU A 61 31.41 -0.88 11.14
CA LEU A 61 30.81 0.41 11.52
C LEU A 61 30.03 0.34 12.85
N ASP A 62 29.34 -0.77 13.12
CA ASP A 62 28.64 -0.98 14.40
C ASP A 62 29.67 -1.28 15.50
N GLU A 63 30.67 -2.10 15.21
CA GLU A 63 31.73 -2.45 16.17
C GLU A 63 32.55 -1.24 16.61
N SER A 64 32.99 -0.39 15.66
CA SER A 64 33.72 0.85 15.97
C SER A 64 32.87 1.83 16.79
N ALA A 65 31.60 2.04 16.43
CA ALA A 65 30.72 2.93 17.19
C ALA A 65 30.44 2.40 18.61
N ARG A 66 30.38 1.08 18.82
CA ARG A 66 30.28 0.49 20.17
C ARG A 66 31.56 0.68 20.97
N MET A 67 32.73 0.59 20.34
CA MET A 67 34.01 0.89 20.99
C MET A 67 34.08 2.36 21.44
N ASP A 68 33.46 3.27 20.68
CA ASP A 68 33.29 4.69 21.03
C ASP A 68 32.20 4.93 22.10
N GLY A 69 31.60 3.87 22.66
CA GLY A 69 30.60 3.94 23.72
C GLY A 69 29.19 4.32 23.26
N ALA A 70 28.90 4.25 21.95
CA ALA A 70 27.55 4.50 21.44
C ALA A 70 26.57 3.38 21.82
N SER A 71 25.35 3.74 22.22
CA SER A 71 24.27 2.78 22.46
C SER A 71 23.70 2.25 21.14
N SER A 72 23.15 1.04 21.13
CA SER A 72 22.59 0.44 19.90
C SER A 72 21.49 1.28 19.25
N PHE A 73 20.68 1.99 20.04
CA PHE A 73 19.67 2.91 19.50
C PHE A 73 20.30 4.12 18.79
N ARG A 74 21.38 4.66 19.37
CA ARG A 74 22.15 5.75 18.78
C ARG A 74 22.79 5.32 17.46
N ILE A 75 23.42 4.15 17.44
CA ILE A 75 24.02 3.56 16.22
C ILE A 75 22.97 3.40 15.12
N PHE A 76 21.78 2.90 15.47
CA PHE A 76 20.69 2.75 14.51
C PHE A 76 20.27 4.09 13.89
N ILE A 77 20.05 5.12 14.69
CA ILE A 77 19.55 6.43 14.22
C ILE A 77 20.64 7.26 13.54
N GLU A 78 21.86 7.28 14.07
CA GLU A 78 22.93 8.17 13.59
C GLU A 78 23.78 7.55 12.48
N ILE A 79 23.86 6.22 12.39
CA ILE A 79 24.71 5.52 11.42
C ILE A 79 23.86 4.72 10.42
N ILE A 80 23.08 3.77 10.90
CA ILE A 80 22.35 2.83 10.02
C ILE A 80 21.26 3.55 9.20
N MET A 81 20.45 4.40 9.82
CA MET A 81 19.36 5.13 9.15
C MET A 81 19.85 6.06 8.03
N PRO A 82 20.88 6.92 8.23
CA PRO A 82 21.44 7.75 7.17
C PRO A 82 22.06 6.96 6.02
N LEU A 83 22.77 5.87 6.33
CA LEU A 83 23.32 4.97 5.32
C LEU A 83 22.22 4.25 4.53
N SER A 84 21.07 4.03 5.15
CA SER A 84 19.91 3.38 4.52
C SER A 84 19.01 4.34 3.73
N ARG A 85 19.34 5.64 3.63
CA ARG A 85 18.55 6.61 2.84
C ARG A 85 18.24 6.16 1.40
N PRO A 86 19.17 5.55 0.64
CA PRO A 86 18.88 5.12 -0.72
C PRO A 86 17.77 4.08 -0.79
N ILE A 87 17.79 3.08 0.10
CA ILE A 87 16.75 2.05 0.12
C ILE A 87 15.42 2.56 0.64
N LEU A 88 15.44 3.51 1.59
CA LEU A 88 14.22 4.18 2.06
C LEU A 88 13.53 4.95 0.93
N ALA A 89 14.29 5.59 0.03
CA ALA A 89 13.72 6.26 -1.14
C ALA A 89 13.04 5.27 -2.09
N VAL A 90 13.64 4.09 -2.32
CA VAL A 90 13.06 3.02 -3.16
C VAL A 90 11.78 2.48 -2.53
N VAL A 91 11.79 2.18 -1.22
CA VAL A 91 10.61 1.71 -0.49
C VAL A 91 9.49 2.76 -0.53
N ALA A 92 9.82 4.03 -0.34
CA ALA A 92 8.85 5.12 -0.42
C ALA A 92 8.24 5.24 -1.82
N LEU A 93 9.06 5.14 -2.86
CA LEU A 93 8.60 5.18 -4.26
C LEU A 93 7.59 4.06 -4.54
N PHE A 94 7.91 2.82 -4.16
CA PHE A 94 7.00 1.68 -4.38
C PHE A 94 5.74 1.76 -3.52
N SER A 95 5.89 2.19 -2.26
CA SER A 95 4.76 2.35 -1.34
C SER A 95 3.79 3.46 -1.78
N PHE A 96 4.26 4.41 -2.58
CA PHE A 96 3.43 5.45 -3.17
C PHE A 96 2.80 5.03 -4.51
N THR A 97 3.61 4.48 -5.42
CA THR A 97 3.15 4.13 -6.78
C THR A 97 2.16 2.97 -6.80
N GLY A 98 2.30 1.98 -5.91
CA GLY A 98 1.38 0.84 -5.83
C GLY A 98 -0.07 1.26 -5.59
N PRO A 99 -0.39 1.91 -4.45
CA PRO A 99 -1.74 2.39 -4.15
C PRO A 99 -2.29 3.39 -5.18
N LEU A 100 -1.43 4.20 -5.80
CA LEU A 100 -1.84 5.20 -6.78
C LEU A 100 -2.39 4.56 -8.06
N GLY A 101 -1.88 3.38 -8.43
CA GLY A 101 -2.35 2.60 -9.58
C GLY A 101 -3.45 1.58 -9.24
N ASP A 102 -3.80 1.39 -7.97
CA ASP A 102 -4.74 0.34 -7.59
C ASP A 102 -6.22 0.76 -7.75
N PHE A 103 -6.92 0.02 -8.59
CA PHE A 103 -8.35 0.19 -8.86
C PHE A 103 -9.23 -0.78 -8.06
N ILE A 104 -8.76 -2.01 -7.82
CA ILE A 104 -9.65 -3.11 -7.44
C ILE A 104 -9.98 -3.05 -5.95
N LEU A 105 -8.95 -2.88 -5.12
CA LEU A 105 -9.12 -2.75 -3.67
C LEU A 105 -9.79 -1.42 -3.33
N SER A 106 -9.39 -0.34 -4.01
CA SER A 106 -9.97 0.99 -3.83
C SER A 106 -11.47 1.04 -4.20
N SER A 107 -11.88 0.47 -5.35
CA SER A 107 -13.30 0.42 -5.77
C SER A 107 -14.17 -0.48 -4.90
N THR A 108 -13.57 -1.46 -4.22
CA THR A 108 -14.30 -2.37 -3.32
C THR A 108 -14.61 -1.72 -1.97
N ILE A 109 -13.71 -0.88 -1.46
CA ILE A 109 -13.84 -0.25 -0.14
C ILE A 109 -14.57 1.11 -0.23
N LEU A 110 -14.26 1.92 -1.24
CA LEU A 110 -14.79 3.27 -1.39
C LEU A 110 -16.10 3.23 -2.18
N ARG A 111 -17.14 3.89 -1.64
CA ARG A 111 -18.49 3.84 -2.21
C ARG A 111 -18.97 5.19 -2.71
N THR A 112 -18.56 6.28 -2.07
CA THR A 112 -19.08 7.61 -2.39
C THR A 112 -18.13 8.39 -3.31
N PRO A 113 -18.65 9.17 -4.29
CA PRO A 113 -17.84 9.84 -5.31
C PRO A 113 -16.81 10.84 -4.76
N ASP A 114 -17.12 11.48 -3.63
CA ASP A 114 -16.24 12.39 -2.90
C ASP A 114 -14.98 11.72 -2.35
N LYS A 115 -14.99 10.38 -2.23
CA LYS A 115 -13.88 9.60 -1.68
C LYS A 115 -13.15 8.77 -2.72
N TYR A 116 -13.47 8.91 -4.01
CA TYR A 116 -12.82 8.13 -5.05
C TYR A 116 -11.34 8.46 -5.20
N THR A 117 -10.53 7.41 -5.33
CA THR A 117 -9.14 7.55 -5.74
C THR A 117 -9.04 7.88 -7.23
N LEU A 118 -7.86 8.33 -7.65
CA LEU A 118 -7.59 8.70 -9.04
C LEU A 118 -8.03 7.62 -10.05
N PRO A 119 -7.72 6.32 -9.88
CA PRO A 119 -8.17 5.29 -10.82
C PRO A 119 -9.69 5.17 -10.93
N ILE A 120 -10.41 5.23 -9.81
CA ILE A 120 -11.89 5.12 -9.79
C ILE A 120 -12.51 6.37 -10.43
N GLY A 121 -12.00 7.55 -10.09
CA GLY A 121 -12.50 8.81 -10.65
C GLY A 121 -12.32 8.89 -12.17
N LEU A 122 -11.14 8.51 -12.67
CA LEU A 122 -10.87 8.45 -14.11
C LEU A 122 -11.75 7.41 -14.82
N TYR A 123 -11.92 6.22 -14.23
CA TYR A 123 -12.80 5.20 -14.78
C TYR A 123 -14.24 5.70 -14.92
N ASN A 124 -14.77 6.35 -13.88
CA ASN A 124 -16.13 6.89 -13.90
C ASN A 124 -16.30 8.02 -14.92
N LEU A 125 -15.28 8.88 -15.10
CA LEU A 125 -15.31 9.94 -16.11
C LEU A 125 -15.39 9.37 -17.53
N VAL A 126 -14.60 8.33 -17.82
CA VAL A 126 -14.62 7.66 -19.12
C VAL A 126 -15.95 6.91 -19.32
N ALA A 127 -16.42 6.18 -18.32
CA ALA A 127 -17.67 5.44 -18.37
C ALA A 127 -18.88 6.34 -18.65
N GLN A 128 -18.96 7.52 -18.00
CA GLN A 128 -20.02 8.50 -18.24
C GLN A 128 -20.03 9.05 -19.67
N LYS A 129 -18.86 9.17 -20.32
CA LYS A 129 -18.77 9.63 -21.72
C LYS A 129 -19.03 8.52 -22.73
N MET A 130 -18.72 7.27 -22.40
CA MET A 130 -18.88 6.12 -23.29
C MET A 130 -20.30 5.53 -23.27
N VAL A 131 -21.06 5.69 -22.19
CA VAL A 131 -22.48 5.35 -22.18
C VAL A 131 -23.23 6.47 -22.90
N PRO A 132 -23.76 6.25 -24.13
CA PRO A 132 -24.64 7.24 -24.73
C PRO A 132 -25.81 7.43 -23.77
N ALA A 133 -26.15 8.69 -23.46
CA ALA A 133 -27.31 9.00 -22.64
C ALA A 133 -28.51 8.24 -23.19
N THR A 134 -28.89 7.13 -22.55
CA THR A 134 -30.03 6.35 -22.97
C THR A 134 -31.20 7.32 -22.87
N PRO A 135 -31.85 7.69 -23.99
CA PRO A 135 -32.96 8.63 -23.91
C PRO A 135 -33.96 8.07 -22.90
N PRO A 136 -34.58 8.90 -22.05
CA PRO A 136 -35.56 8.41 -21.09
C PRO A 136 -36.57 7.60 -21.88
N MET A 137 -36.69 6.32 -21.52
CA MET A 137 -37.61 5.39 -22.16
C MET A 137 -38.99 6.03 -22.03
N ARG A 138 -39.46 6.68 -23.10
CA ARG A 138 -40.81 7.24 -23.17
C ARG A 138 -41.71 6.05 -22.96
N ARG A 139 -42.24 5.91 -21.74
CA ARG A 139 -43.34 5.00 -21.43
C ARG A 139 -44.42 5.35 -22.45
N GLY A 140 -44.57 4.48 -23.44
CA GLY A 140 -45.61 4.59 -24.44
C GLY A 140 -46.93 4.61 -23.68
N ARG A 141 -47.63 5.75 -23.76
CA ARG A 141 -49.08 5.75 -23.66
C ARG A 141 -49.58 5.15 -24.95
N CYS A 142 -50.01 3.89 -24.89
CA CYS A 142 -51.10 3.31 -25.67
C CYS A 142 -51.76 2.30 -24.74
#